data_AF-A0A0P0Z6J7-F1
#
_entry.id   AF-A0A0P0Z6J7-F1
#
_cell.length_a   1.000
_cell.length_b   1.000
_cell.length_c   1.000
_cell.angle_alpha   90.00
_cell.angle_beta   90.00
_cell.angle_gamma   90.00
#
_symmetry.space_group_name_H-M   'P 1'
#
loop_
_entity.id
_entity.type
_entity.pdbx_description
1 polymer ?
#
loop_
_entity_poly.entity_id
_entity_poly.type
_entity_poly.pdbx_seq_one_letter_code
_entity_poly.pdbx_strand_id
1 'polypeptide(L)'
;MRRFLPVLGLCSLLAGCTVVEGPAYPPVGLAPDSYRPPVTRGCENYADQTARNTYENLSDPEDSFGADAFNQRRAEDAGDRAYERCRQGRLN
;
A
#
# COMPACT_ATOMS: atom_id res chain seq x y z
N MET A 1 37.42 15.79 -46.24
CA MET A 1 37.34 14.72 -45.22
C MET A 1 38.03 15.18 -43.92
N ARG A 2 37.27 15.59 -42.90
CA ARG A 2 37.72 15.81 -41.50
C ARG A 2 36.43 15.92 -40.66
N ARG A 3 35.91 14.77 -40.23
CA ARG A 3 36.07 14.15 -38.89
C ARG A 3 35.30 14.91 -37.79
N PHE A 4 34.08 14.42 -37.58
CA PHE A 4 33.43 14.10 -36.30
C PHE A 4 33.73 15.02 -35.10
N LEU A 5 32.76 15.87 -34.77
CA LEU A 5 32.48 16.31 -33.40
C LEU A 5 31.02 16.77 -33.34
N PRO A 6 30.11 15.91 -32.88
CA PRO A 6 29.35 16.28 -31.70
C PRO A 6 28.99 15.05 -30.85
N VAL A 7 29.92 14.56 -30.02
CA VAL A 7 29.63 13.48 -29.05
C VAL A 7 29.58 14.00 -27.61
N LEU A 8 30.08 15.22 -27.35
CA LEU A 8 30.18 15.77 -25.99
C LEU A 8 28.89 16.39 -25.42
N GLY A 9 27.83 16.55 -26.22
CA GLY A 9 26.59 17.19 -25.77
C GLY A 9 25.54 16.24 -25.18
N LEU A 10 25.67 14.93 -25.38
CA LEU A 10 24.58 13.97 -25.08
C LEU A 10 24.68 13.33 -23.68
N CYS A 11 25.82 13.45 -22.99
CA CYS A 11 26.03 12.81 -21.68
C CYS A 11 25.56 13.67 -20.48
N SER A 12 25.33 14.97 -20.66
CA SER A 12 24.93 15.88 -19.57
C SER A 12 23.43 15.81 -19.22
N LEU A 13 22.62 15.07 -20.00
CA LEU A 13 21.19 14.86 -19.72
C LEU A 13 20.92 13.67 -18.78
N LEU A 14 21.96 12.94 -18.37
CA LEU A 14 21.85 11.77 -17.47
C LEU A 14 22.26 12.07 -16.02
N ALA A 15 22.60 13.32 -15.68
CA ALA A 15 22.84 13.74 -14.30
C ALA A 15 21.50 13.96 -13.56
N GLY A 16 20.70 12.91 -13.44
CA GLY A 16 19.60 12.83 -12.49
C GLY A 16 20.14 12.44 -11.13
N CYS A 17 20.19 13.39 -10.20
CA CYS A 17 20.20 13.10 -8.77
C CYS A 17 18.90 13.66 -8.20
N THR A 18 17.93 12.79 -7.98
CA THR A 18 16.74 13.06 -7.20
C THR A 18 17.15 13.31 -5.74
N VAL A 19 17.46 14.57 -5.42
CA VAL A 19 17.46 15.02 -4.02
C VAL A 19 16.00 14.97 -3.56
N VAL A 20 15.65 13.89 -2.87
CA VAL A 20 14.48 13.85 -1.99
C VAL A 20 15.01 14.16 -0.60
N GLU A 21 14.98 15.45 -0.22
CA GLU A 21 15.21 15.88 1.15
C GLU A 21 13.98 15.47 1.98
N GLY A 22 14.09 14.32 2.63
CA GLY A 22 13.09 13.86 3.60
C GLY A 22 13.18 12.35 3.76
N PRO A 23 12.90 11.80 4.96
CA PRO A 23 12.78 10.36 5.11
C PRO A 23 11.66 9.89 4.17
N ALA A 24 12.02 9.20 3.08
CA ALA A 24 11.10 8.64 2.10
C ALA A 24 10.43 7.37 2.65
N TYR A 25 9.88 7.46 3.85
CA TYR A 25 8.93 6.49 4.35
C TYR A 25 7.59 7.23 4.40
N PRO A 26 6.57 6.83 3.61
CA PRO A 26 5.22 7.26 3.93
C PRO A 26 4.98 6.89 5.40
N PRO A 27 4.33 7.76 6.20
CA PRO A 27 3.93 7.38 7.55
C PRO A 27 3.21 6.04 7.43
N VAL A 28 3.64 5.05 8.21
CA VAL A 28 3.04 3.71 8.22
C VAL A 28 1.52 3.88 8.36
N GLY A 29 0.80 3.62 7.27
CA GLY A 29 -0.63 3.86 7.19
C GLY A 29 -1.07 4.51 5.88
N LEU A 30 -2.31 4.22 5.51
CA LEU A 30 -2.98 4.84 4.36
C LEU A 30 -3.17 6.35 4.58
N ALA A 31 -3.61 7.05 3.53
CA ALA A 31 -3.93 8.48 3.59
C ALA A 31 -4.84 8.77 4.81
N PRO A 32 -4.58 9.82 5.62
CA PRO A 32 -5.34 10.12 6.83
C PRO A 32 -6.87 10.15 6.67
N ASP A 33 -7.35 10.54 5.50
CA ASP A 33 -8.78 10.65 5.21
C ASP A 33 -9.48 9.30 5.00
N SER A 34 -8.71 8.21 4.84
CA SER A 34 -9.26 6.84 4.71
C SER A 34 -9.59 6.20 6.07
N TYR A 35 -9.15 6.79 7.17
CA TYR A 35 -9.39 6.24 8.50
C TYR A 35 -10.85 6.45 8.94
N ARG A 36 -11.60 5.35 9.12
CA ARG A 36 -12.93 5.40 9.75
C ARG A 36 -12.78 5.34 11.27
N PRO A 37 -13.42 6.24 12.04
CA PRO A 37 -13.37 6.19 13.51
C PRO A 37 -14.00 4.90 14.08
N PRO A 38 -13.48 4.35 15.20
CA PRO A 38 -12.33 4.83 15.96
C PRO A 38 -11.00 4.44 15.28
N VAL A 39 -10.19 5.45 14.98
CA VAL A 39 -8.86 5.24 14.41
C VAL A 39 -7.92 4.79 15.51
N THR A 40 -7.56 3.51 15.52
CA THR A 40 -6.41 3.06 16.32
C THR A 40 -5.13 3.40 15.55
N ARG A 41 -4.06 3.84 16.22
CA ARG A 41 -2.77 4.08 15.53
C ARG A 41 -1.98 2.78 15.57
N GLY A 42 -1.50 2.30 14.42
CA GLY A 42 -0.59 1.15 14.35
C GLY A 42 -1.11 -0.04 13.55
N CYS A 43 -0.62 -1.22 13.89
CA CYS A 43 -0.91 -2.45 13.14
C CYS A 43 -2.36 -2.90 13.26
N GLU A 44 -3.04 -2.56 14.36
CA GLU A 44 -4.45 -2.85 14.59
C GLU A 44 -5.34 -2.20 13.53
N ASN A 45 -5.08 -0.94 13.20
CA ASN A 45 -5.82 -0.21 12.17
C ASN A 45 -5.42 -0.61 10.75
N TYR A 46 -4.19 -1.07 10.53
CA TYR A 46 -3.81 -1.67 9.27
C TYR A 46 -4.54 -3.01 9.05
N ALA A 47 -4.66 -3.83 10.10
CA ALA A 47 -5.39 -5.08 10.09
C ALA A 47 -6.89 -4.88 9.86
N ASP A 48 -7.52 -3.97 10.62
CA ASP A 48 -8.94 -3.63 10.48
C ASP A 48 -9.29 -3.18 9.06
N GLN A 49 -8.52 -2.23 8.52
CA GLN A 49 -8.74 -1.76 7.15
C GLN A 49 -8.50 -2.87 6.12
N THR A 50 -7.48 -3.72 6.32
CA THR A 50 -7.24 -4.85 5.41
C THR A 50 -8.43 -5.82 5.41
N ALA A 51 -8.96 -6.15 6.59
CA ALA A 51 -10.13 -6.99 6.70
C ALA A 51 -11.34 -6.35 5.98
N ARG A 52 -11.64 -5.08 6.28
CA ARG A 52 -12.76 -4.36 5.67
C ARG A 52 -12.65 -4.26 4.15
N ASN A 53 -11.48 -3.88 3.63
CA ASN A 53 -11.24 -3.82 2.19
C ASN A 53 -11.34 -5.21 1.54
N THR A 54 -10.90 -6.26 2.23
CA THR A 54 -11.03 -7.63 1.74
C THR A 54 -12.49 -8.05 1.68
N TYR A 55 -13.27 -7.74 2.71
CA TYR A 55 -14.71 -8.00 2.72
C TYR A 55 -15.42 -7.23 1.61
N GLU A 56 -15.17 -5.92 1.47
CA GLU A 56 -15.75 -5.09 0.41
C GLU A 56 -15.38 -5.59 -1.00
N ASN A 57 -14.22 -6.23 -1.18
CA ASN A 57 -13.82 -6.83 -2.47
C ASN A 57 -14.43 -8.22 -2.73
N LEU A 58 -14.84 -8.93 -1.68
CA LEU A 58 -15.35 -10.30 -1.77
C LEU A 58 -16.89 -10.35 -1.73
N SER A 59 -17.51 -9.40 -1.06
CA SER A 59 -18.95 -9.35 -0.81
C SER A 59 -19.66 -8.53 -1.87
N ASP A 60 -20.72 -9.12 -2.42
CA ASP A 60 -21.70 -8.44 -3.26
C ASP A 60 -23.06 -8.35 -2.54
N PRO A 61 -23.88 -7.30 -2.77
CA PRO A 61 -25.20 -7.15 -2.15
C PRO A 61 -26.16 -8.32 -2.42
N GLU A 62 -25.95 -9.06 -3.51
CA GLU A 62 -26.75 -10.22 -3.91
C GLU A 62 -26.30 -11.53 -3.24
N ASP A 63 -25.25 -11.50 -2.42
CA ASP A 63 -24.72 -12.69 -1.76
C ASP A 63 -25.74 -13.32 -0.81
N SER A 64 -25.84 -14.65 -0.88
CA SER A 64 -26.60 -15.41 0.11
C SER A 64 -25.94 -15.31 1.49
N PHE A 65 -26.73 -15.45 2.56
CA PHE A 65 -26.23 -15.44 3.94
C PHE A 65 -25.01 -16.34 4.18
N GLY A 66 -24.97 -17.52 3.55
CA GLY A 66 -23.84 -18.44 3.69
C GLY A 66 -22.56 -17.96 3.00
N ALA A 67 -22.69 -17.32 1.82
CA ALA A 67 -21.56 -16.73 1.11
C ALA A 67 -21.02 -15.51 1.86
N ASP A 68 -21.91 -14.66 2.35
CA ASP A 68 -21.57 -13.50 3.17
C ASP A 68 -20.78 -13.89 4.43
N ALA A 69 -21.27 -14.87 5.19
CA ALA A 69 -20.58 -15.38 6.37
C ALA A 69 -19.18 -15.96 6.05
N PHE A 70 -19.03 -16.59 4.89
CA PHE A 70 -17.74 -17.12 4.44
C PHE A 70 -16.77 -16.00 4.01
N ASN A 71 -17.27 -14.98 3.32
CA ASN A 71 -16.50 -13.80 2.93
C ASN A 71 -16.04 -13.01 4.17
N GLN A 72 -16.91 -12.86 5.17
CA GLN A 72 -16.57 -12.25 6.47
C GLN A 72 -15.40 -12.99 7.14
N ARG A 73 -15.42 -14.32 7.19
CA ARG A 73 -14.31 -15.11 7.75
C ARG A 73 -13.01 -14.93 6.99
N ARG A 74 -13.06 -14.93 5.66
CA ARG A 74 -11.86 -14.69 4.83
C ARG A 74 -11.25 -13.32 5.04
N ALA A 75 -12.10 -12.32 5.24
CA ALA A 75 -11.70 -10.96 5.53
C ALA A 75 -11.01 -10.85 6.90
N GLU A 76 -11.56 -11.47 7.94
CA GLU A 76 -10.94 -11.56 9.28
C GLU A 76 -9.54 -12.17 9.18
N ASP A 77 -9.41 -13.34 8.53
CA ASP A 77 -8.11 -14.00 8.34
C ASP A 77 -7.09 -13.13 7.58
N ALA A 78 -7.55 -12.29 6.64
CA ALA A 78 -6.70 -11.37 5.92
C ALA A 78 -6.19 -10.23 6.80
N GLY A 79 -7.06 -9.71 7.68
CA GLY A 79 -6.70 -8.74 8.71
C GLY A 79 -5.64 -9.29 9.67
N ASP A 80 -5.83 -10.51 10.18
CA ASP A 80 -4.88 -11.15 11.11
C ASP A 80 -3.50 -11.32 10.47
N ARG A 81 -3.45 -11.81 9.22
CA ARG A 81 -2.19 -11.89 8.47
C ARG A 81 -1.55 -10.52 8.25
N ALA A 82 -2.36 -9.48 8.03
CA ALA A 82 -1.86 -8.12 7.85
C ALA A 82 -1.28 -7.56 9.16
N TYR A 83 -1.92 -7.85 10.30
CA TYR A 83 -1.41 -7.53 11.62
C TYR A 83 -0.01 -8.11 11.84
N GLU A 84 0.14 -9.41 11.60
CA GLU A 84 1.41 -10.12 11.75
C GLU A 84 2.50 -9.53 10.84
N ARG A 85 2.18 -9.28 9.57
CA ARG A 85 3.10 -8.65 8.61
C ARG A 85 3.52 -7.26 9.08
N CYS A 86 2.59 -6.43 9.56
CA CYS A 86 2.89 -5.11 10.09
C CYS A 86 3.83 -5.17 11.29
N ARG A 87 3.59 -6.09 12.24
CA ARG A 87 4.47 -6.29 13.40
C ARG A 87 5.88 -6.74 13.01
N GLN A 88 6.02 -7.40 11.87
CA GLN A 88 7.31 -7.80 11.29
C GLN A 88 7.95 -6.69 10.42
N GLY A 89 7.31 -5.53 10.26
CA GLY A 89 7.78 -4.45 9.40
C GLY A 89 7.61 -4.72 7.90
N ARG A 90 6.74 -5.66 7.52
CA ARG A 90 6.51 -6.10 6.12
C ARG A 90 5.22 -5.52 5.56
N LEU A 91 5.22 -4.22 5.28
CA LEU A 91 4.05 -3.49 4.78
C LEU A 91 4.09 -3.47 3.25
N ASN A 92 3.50 -4.49 2.64
CA ASN A 92 3.39 -4.66 1.19
C ASN A 92 1.97 -5.09 0.84
#